data_AF-A0A1G2E3C9-F1
#
_entry.id   AF-A0A1G2E3C9-F1
#
_cell.length_a   1.000
_cell.length_b   1.000
_cell.length_c   1.000
_cell.angle_alpha   90.00
_cell.angle_beta   90.00
_cell.angle_gamma   90.00
#
_symmetry.space_group_name_H-M   'P 1'
#
loop_
_entity.id
_entity.type
_entity.pdbx_description
1 polymer ?
#
loop_
_entity_poly.entity_id
_entity_poly.type
_entity_poly.pdbx_seq_one_letter_code
_entity_poly.pdbx_strand_id
1 'polypeptide(L)'
;MQQYHAYLRHIRNNGNKKTDRTGTGTLSVFGHQMRFNLAEGFPLVTTKKVFTRGIIHELLWFLKGDSNLKYLADNDVHIWDDWPYKAYLIKNGLNIPNTDSEEWKTGIKEFIERVKEDSEFAKEYGELGPIYGYQWRSWPTPDGRHIDQITEVIEQIKKSPDSRRLIVSAWNVADIAEMAKAGLPPCHAFFQFYVADGKLSCQLYQRSVDSLLGLPFNIASYALLVQMVAHVTDLELGDFVWTGGDCHIYLNHLEQVDLQLSREPRALPKMTIKRKVESIFDFTIDDFELEGYDPHPAIKAPIAV
;
A
#
# COMPACT_ATOMS: atom_id res chain seq x y z
N MET A 1 -13.17 -9.39 -8.27
CA MET A 1 -12.87 -9.58 -6.81
C MET A 1 -13.33 -10.93 -6.25
N GLN A 2 -13.77 -11.88 -7.06
CA GLN A 2 -14.03 -13.26 -6.61
C GLN A 2 -12.74 -13.94 -6.12
N GLN A 3 -11.61 -13.61 -6.75
CA GLN A 3 -10.26 -14.07 -6.38
C GLN A 3 -9.96 -13.79 -4.90
N TYR A 4 -10.18 -12.54 -4.46
CA TYR A 4 -9.98 -12.12 -3.07
C TYR A 4 -10.91 -12.86 -2.08
N HIS A 5 -12.16 -13.11 -2.47
CA HIS A 5 -13.09 -13.88 -1.64
C HIS A 5 -12.69 -15.35 -1.52
N ALA A 6 -12.27 -15.97 -2.62
CA ALA A 6 -11.75 -17.32 -2.61
C ALA A 6 -10.49 -17.42 -1.74
N TYR A 7 -9.61 -16.43 -1.82
CA TYR A 7 -8.44 -16.28 -0.96
C TYR A 7 -8.80 -16.18 0.53
N LEU A 8 -9.73 -15.32 0.92
CA LEU A 8 -10.19 -15.22 2.31
C LEU A 8 -10.78 -16.54 2.82
N ARG A 9 -11.64 -17.20 2.03
CA ARG A 9 -12.17 -18.53 2.36
C ARG A 9 -11.06 -19.56 2.50
N HIS A 10 -10.04 -19.51 1.64
CA HIS A 10 -8.91 -20.42 1.70
C HIS A 10 -8.15 -20.28 3.02
N ILE A 11 -7.83 -19.06 3.46
CA ILE A 11 -7.19 -18.84 4.77
C ILE A 11 -8.12 -19.27 5.90
N ARG A 12 -9.42 -18.93 5.82
CA ARG A 12 -10.39 -19.27 6.87
C ARG A 12 -10.50 -20.78 7.10
N ASN A 13 -10.44 -21.57 6.03
CA ASN A 13 -10.64 -23.03 6.06
C ASN A 13 -9.35 -23.82 6.26
N ASN A 14 -8.21 -23.31 5.78
CA ASN A 14 -6.94 -24.05 5.74
C ASN A 14 -5.79 -23.36 6.50
N GLY A 15 -6.04 -22.17 7.06
CA GLY A 15 -5.04 -21.39 7.77
C GLY A 15 -4.62 -22.06 9.08
N ASN A 16 -3.31 -22.10 9.31
CA ASN A 16 -2.75 -22.55 10.58
C ASN A 16 -2.84 -21.43 11.60
N LYS A 17 -3.27 -21.76 12.83
CA LYS A 17 -3.20 -20.82 13.94
C LYS A 17 -1.73 -20.55 14.29
N LYS A 18 -1.34 -19.28 14.36
CA LYS A 18 0.00 -18.82 14.72
C LYS A 18 -0.10 -17.71 15.75
N THR A 19 0.89 -17.63 16.63
CA THR A 19 1.17 -16.39 17.37
C THR A 19 1.87 -15.41 16.42
N ASP A 20 1.77 -14.12 16.70
CA ASP A 20 2.41 -13.07 15.91
C ASP A 20 3.01 -11.97 16.81
N ARG A 21 3.71 -11.01 16.21
CA ARG A 21 4.42 -9.94 16.94
C ARG A 21 3.51 -9.04 17.79
N THR A 22 2.23 -8.93 17.42
CA THR A 22 1.24 -8.08 18.11
C THR A 22 0.63 -8.78 19.32
N GLY A 23 0.80 -10.11 19.44
CA GLY A 23 0.17 -10.93 20.48
C GLY A 23 -1.30 -11.27 20.22
N THR A 24 -1.90 -10.78 19.14
CA THR A 24 -3.30 -11.05 18.77
C THR A 24 -3.51 -12.49 18.30
N GLY A 25 -2.51 -13.06 17.64
CA GLY A 25 -2.57 -14.31 16.91
C GLY A 25 -3.25 -14.17 15.54
N THR A 26 -2.97 -15.13 14.66
CA THR A 26 -3.48 -15.16 13.29
C THR A 26 -3.91 -16.56 12.85
N LEU A 27 -4.81 -16.63 11.87
CA LEU A 27 -4.85 -17.76 10.92
C LEU A 27 -4.01 -17.37 9.71
N SER A 28 -3.04 -18.22 9.32
CA SER A 28 -2.11 -17.92 8.24
C SER A 28 -1.91 -19.09 7.27
N VAL A 29 -1.75 -18.76 5.99
CA VAL A 29 -1.20 -19.65 4.95
C VAL A 29 0.09 -19.03 4.40
N PHE A 30 1.01 -19.88 3.95
CA PHE A 30 2.27 -19.41 3.37
C PHE A 30 2.30 -19.70 1.86
N GLY A 31 2.36 -18.64 1.06
CA GLY A 31 2.26 -18.72 -0.39
C GLY A 31 0.81 -18.68 -0.88
N HIS A 32 0.49 -17.64 -1.65
CA HIS A 32 -0.74 -17.58 -2.43
C HIS A 32 -0.55 -16.66 -3.64
N GLN A 33 -1.27 -16.90 -4.73
CA GLN A 33 -1.23 -16.02 -5.90
C GLN A 33 -2.64 -15.73 -6.42
N MET A 34 -2.90 -14.46 -6.75
CA MET A 34 -4.12 -14.01 -7.40
C MET A 34 -3.78 -13.22 -8.67
N ARG A 35 -4.69 -13.23 -9.63
CA ARG A 35 -4.59 -12.47 -10.89
C ARG A 35 -5.85 -11.66 -11.13
N PHE A 36 -5.68 -10.41 -11.52
CA PHE A 36 -6.73 -9.45 -11.82
C PHE A 36 -6.52 -8.90 -13.23
N ASN A 37 -7.43 -9.22 -14.14
CA ASN A 37 -7.46 -8.64 -15.48
C ASN A 37 -7.94 -7.19 -15.38
N LEU A 38 -7.05 -6.23 -15.61
CA LEU A 38 -7.36 -4.81 -15.43
C LEU A 38 -8.23 -4.25 -16.55
N ALA A 39 -8.40 -4.98 -17.67
CA ALA A 39 -9.34 -4.62 -18.72
C ALA A 39 -10.81 -4.88 -18.32
N GLU A 40 -11.07 -5.74 -17.33
CA GLU A 40 -12.42 -6.06 -16.85
C GLU A 40 -12.96 -5.06 -15.81
N GLY A 41 -12.12 -4.17 -15.30
CA GLY A 41 -12.47 -3.16 -14.31
C GLY A 41 -11.37 -2.95 -13.27
N PHE A 42 -11.52 -1.89 -12.47
CA PHE A 42 -10.56 -1.57 -11.42
C PHE A 42 -10.79 -2.51 -10.21
N PRO A 43 -9.77 -3.26 -9.74
CA PRO A 43 -9.94 -4.32 -8.75
C PRO A 43 -10.08 -3.78 -7.31
N LEU A 44 -11.14 -3.01 -7.06
CA LEU A 44 -11.53 -2.53 -5.75
C LEU A 44 -12.63 -3.44 -5.18
N VAL A 45 -12.46 -3.92 -3.94
CA VAL A 45 -13.50 -4.76 -3.31
C VAL A 45 -14.82 -4.01 -3.20
N THR A 46 -15.90 -4.68 -3.58
CA THR A 46 -17.26 -4.12 -3.47
C THR A 46 -18.02 -4.67 -2.27
N THR A 47 -17.50 -5.69 -1.59
CA THR A 47 -18.16 -6.27 -0.40
C THR A 47 -17.87 -5.53 0.90
N LYS A 48 -17.08 -4.47 0.83
CA LYS A 48 -16.97 -3.43 1.85
C LYS A 48 -16.44 -2.14 1.21
N LYS A 49 -16.79 -0.99 1.78
CA LYS A 49 -16.22 0.30 1.36
C LYS A 49 -14.73 0.39 1.72
N VAL A 50 -13.93 0.86 0.77
CA VAL A 50 -12.49 1.12 0.89
C VAL A 50 -12.22 2.61 0.74
N PHE A 51 -11.22 3.12 1.47
CA PHE A 51 -10.84 4.53 1.46
C PHE A 51 -9.96 4.87 0.23
N THR A 52 -10.60 5.07 -0.93
CA THR A 52 -9.91 5.32 -2.21
C THR A 52 -9.02 6.57 -2.21
N ARG A 53 -9.45 7.65 -1.55
CA ARG A 53 -8.65 8.88 -1.45
C ARG A 53 -7.29 8.62 -0.81
N GLY A 54 -7.25 7.80 0.25
CA GLY A 54 -6.00 7.37 0.89
C GLY A 54 -5.10 6.58 -0.06
N ILE A 55 -5.67 5.67 -0.86
CA ILE A 55 -4.91 4.86 -1.84
C ILE A 55 -4.17 5.76 -2.83
N ILE A 56 -4.87 6.75 -3.37
CA ILE A 56 -4.31 7.64 -4.39
C ILE A 56 -3.20 8.51 -3.77
N HIS A 57 -3.47 9.17 -2.64
CA HIS A 57 -2.47 10.03 -2.01
C HIS A 57 -1.24 9.26 -1.53
N GLU A 58 -1.40 8.07 -0.94
CA GLU A 58 -0.27 7.24 -0.53
C GLU A 58 0.61 6.87 -1.73
N LEU A 59 0.01 6.45 -2.85
CA LEU A 59 0.77 6.12 -4.04
C LEU A 59 1.49 7.34 -4.63
N LEU A 60 0.83 8.51 -4.68
CA LEU A 60 1.45 9.76 -5.13
C LEU A 60 2.62 10.16 -4.21
N TRP A 61 2.49 9.96 -2.90
CA TRP A 61 3.54 10.22 -1.93
C TRP A 61 4.75 9.31 -2.14
N PHE A 62 4.55 8.00 -2.31
CA PHE A 62 5.62 7.07 -2.67
C PHE A 62 6.30 7.44 -3.99
N LEU A 63 5.52 7.77 -5.02
CA LEU A 63 6.06 8.14 -6.32
C LEU A 63 6.85 9.43 -6.28
N LYS A 64 6.57 10.36 -5.36
CA LYS A 64 7.39 11.56 -5.13
C LYS A 64 8.71 11.28 -4.42
N GLY A 65 8.91 10.07 -3.91
CA GLY A 65 10.10 9.71 -3.16
C GLY A 65 10.12 10.25 -1.73
N ASP A 66 8.97 10.74 -1.27
CA ASP A 66 8.81 11.33 0.06
C ASP A 66 8.56 10.23 1.10
N SER A 67 9.02 10.51 2.32
CA SER A 67 8.89 9.66 3.50
C SER A 67 8.46 10.46 4.73
N ASN A 68 8.15 11.75 4.56
CA ASN A 68 7.61 12.59 5.59
C ASN A 68 6.08 12.57 5.62
N LEU A 69 5.51 12.37 6.82
CA LEU A 69 4.08 12.29 7.06
C LEU A 69 3.32 13.57 6.68
N LYS A 70 3.99 14.72 6.65
CA LYS A 70 3.34 16.02 6.41
C LYS A 70 2.48 16.04 5.15
N TYR A 71 2.94 15.46 4.05
CA TYR A 71 2.14 15.40 2.82
C TYR A 71 0.80 14.67 3.04
N LEU A 72 0.82 13.55 3.76
CA LEU A 72 -0.40 12.77 4.04
C LEU A 72 -1.32 13.52 5.00
N ALA A 73 -0.75 14.14 6.05
CA ALA A 73 -1.48 14.96 7.01
C ALA A 73 -2.18 16.17 6.34
N ASP A 74 -1.47 16.87 5.44
CA ASP A 74 -2.01 18.01 4.67
C ASP A 74 -3.16 17.57 3.73
N ASN A 75 -3.26 16.28 3.40
CA ASN A 75 -4.27 15.71 2.50
C ASN A 75 -5.37 14.90 3.21
N ASP A 76 -5.42 14.96 4.55
CA ASP A 76 -6.37 14.25 5.41
C ASP A 76 -6.27 12.71 5.27
N VAL A 77 -5.03 12.21 5.23
CA VAL A 77 -4.71 10.78 5.13
C VAL A 77 -3.92 10.35 6.36
N HIS A 78 -4.58 9.58 7.23
CA HIS A 78 -4.09 9.23 8.57
C HIS A 78 -3.63 7.77 8.72
N ILE A 79 -3.38 7.07 7.60
CA ILE A 79 -3.09 5.63 7.61
C ILE A 79 -1.67 5.30 8.10
N TRP A 80 -0.81 6.32 8.24
CA TRP A 80 0.59 6.21 8.65
C TRP A 80 0.87 6.80 10.05
N ASP A 81 -0.12 7.39 10.72
CA ASP A 81 0.08 8.28 11.87
C ASP A 81 0.59 7.57 13.13
N ASP A 82 0.19 6.32 13.36
CA ASP A 82 0.50 5.59 14.59
C ASP A 82 2.01 5.39 14.80
N TRP A 83 2.74 5.13 13.71
CA TRP A 83 4.18 4.86 13.78
C TRP A 83 5.05 6.08 14.14
N PRO A 84 4.97 7.22 13.43
CA PRO A 84 5.75 8.41 13.75
C PRO A 84 5.30 9.03 15.08
N TYR A 85 4.00 8.95 15.44
CA TYR A 85 3.53 9.39 16.75
C TYR A 85 4.13 8.55 17.89
N LYS A 86 4.13 7.22 17.75
CA LYS A 86 4.79 6.32 18.72
C LYS A 86 6.29 6.63 18.83
N ALA A 87 6.97 6.84 17.70
CA ALA A 87 8.39 7.19 17.67
C ALA A 87 8.65 8.55 18.36
N TYR A 88 7.78 9.53 18.16
CA TYR A 88 7.81 10.83 18.84
C TYR A 88 7.72 10.67 20.37
N LEU A 89 6.75 9.88 20.86
CA LEU A 89 6.59 9.62 22.29
C LEU A 89 7.85 8.96 22.89
N ILE A 90 8.37 7.92 22.21
CA ILE A 90 9.58 7.20 22.65
C ILE A 90 10.79 8.14 22.70
N LYS A 91 11.03 8.91 21.63
CA LYS A 91 12.19 9.80 21.50
C LYS A 91 12.21 10.88 22.58
N ASN A 92 11.04 11.32 23.03
CA ASN A 92 10.88 12.34 24.06
C ASN A 92 10.70 11.77 25.48
N GLY A 93 10.79 10.44 25.67
CA GLY A 93 10.60 9.81 26.97
C GLY A 93 9.19 9.99 27.56
N LEU A 94 8.18 10.14 26.70
CA LEU A 94 6.79 10.32 27.09
C LEU A 94 6.11 8.96 27.31
N ASN A 95 5.01 8.96 28.08
CA ASN A 95 4.15 7.79 28.24
C ASN A 95 3.61 7.35 26.87
N ILE A 96 3.49 6.03 26.66
CA ILE A 96 2.86 5.46 25.46
C ILE A 96 1.51 4.89 25.89
N PRO A 97 0.40 5.62 25.66
CA PRO A 97 -0.93 5.14 26.02
C PRO A 97 -1.30 3.89 25.22
N ASN A 98 -2.32 3.17 25.68
CA ASN A 98 -2.93 2.12 24.88
C ASN A 98 -3.55 2.75 23.61
N THR A 99 -3.34 2.14 22.44
CA THR A 99 -3.75 2.70 21.14
C THR A 99 -5.27 2.88 21.00
N ASP A 100 -6.08 2.16 21.77
CA ASP A 100 -7.54 2.30 21.76
C ASP A 100 -8.07 3.38 22.74
N SER A 101 -7.18 3.97 23.57
CA SER A 101 -7.53 4.96 24.59
C SER A 101 -7.85 6.34 24.02
N GLU A 102 -8.63 7.13 24.77
CA GLU A 102 -8.89 8.53 24.41
C GLU A 102 -7.64 9.42 24.50
N GLU A 103 -6.69 9.06 25.38
CA GLU A 103 -5.38 9.71 25.47
C GLU A 103 -4.59 9.56 24.17
N TRP A 104 -4.51 8.34 23.62
CA TRP A 104 -3.88 8.09 22.31
C TRP A 104 -4.57 8.87 21.20
N LYS A 105 -5.90 8.76 21.11
CA LYS A 105 -6.69 9.42 20.04
C LYS A 105 -6.62 10.94 20.09
N THR A 106 -6.45 11.52 21.27
CA THR A 106 -6.29 12.97 21.42
C THR A 106 -4.87 13.39 21.08
N GLY A 107 -3.88 12.72 21.67
CA GLY A 107 -2.47 13.06 21.47
C GLY A 107 -1.99 12.85 20.04
N ILE A 108 -2.48 11.82 19.33
CA ILE A 108 -2.16 11.64 17.91
C ILE A 108 -2.72 12.77 17.05
N LYS A 109 -3.92 13.28 17.34
CA LYS A 109 -4.49 14.44 16.61
C LYS A 109 -3.67 15.70 16.84
N GLU A 110 -3.28 15.97 18.08
CA GLU A 110 -2.42 17.12 18.42
C GLU A 110 -1.05 17.02 17.74
N PHE A 111 -0.47 15.82 17.71
CA PHE A 111 0.76 15.54 16.98
C PHE A 111 0.63 15.84 15.49
N ILE A 112 -0.43 15.37 14.84
CA ILE A 112 -0.67 15.57 13.41
C ILE A 112 -0.91 17.05 13.07
N GLU A 113 -1.70 17.77 13.88
CA GLU A 113 -1.86 19.21 13.68
C GLU A 113 -0.52 19.94 13.81
N ARG A 114 0.34 19.55 14.75
CA ARG A 114 1.68 20.13 14.86
C ARG A 114 2.58 19.80 13.66
N VAL A 115 2.51 18.58 13.12
CA VAL A 115 3.20 18.21 11.86
C VAL A 115 2.73 19.07 10.69
N LYS A 116 1.46 19.50 10.68
CA LYS A 116 0.92 20.38 9.61
C LYS A 116 1.43 21.81 9.75
N GLU A 117 1.49 22.34 10.97
CA GLU A 117 1.73 23.76 11.27
C GLU A 117 3.22 24.13 11.44
N ASP A 118 4.04 23.22 11.95
CA ASP A 118 5.45 23.46 12.29
C ASP A 118 6.38 22.63 11.39
N SER A 119 7.05 23.30 10.45
CA SER A 119 7.93 22.64 9.47
C SER A 119 9.16 22.00 10.10
N GLU A 120 9.72 22.57 11.18
CA GLU A 120 10.87 21.98 11.86
C GLU A 120 10.42 20.75 12.66
N PHE A 121 9.25 20.82 13.30
CA PHE A 121 8.65 19.66 13.95
C PHE A 121 8.35 18.53 12.96
N ALA A 122 7.78 18.87 11.80
CA ALA A 122 7.51 17.90 10.73
C ALA A 122 8.79 17.25 10.22
N LYS A 123 9.85 18.04 10.00
CA LYS A 123 11.15 17.53 9.57
C LYS A 123 11.78 16.56 10.57
N GLU A 124 11.60 16.81 11.86
CA GLU A 124 12.19 15.98 12.91
C GLU A 124 11.34 14.74 13.23
N TYR A 125 10.02 14.89 13.31
CA TYR A 125 9.12 13.86 13.87
C TYR A 125 8.14 13.28 12.86
N GLY A 126 7.96 13.91 11.70
CA GLY A 126 7.16 13.38 10.60
C GLY A 126 7.90 12.36 9.73
N GLU A 127 9.22 12.22 9.91
CA GLU A 127 10.06 11.36 9.07
C GLU A 127 9.89 9.87 9.39
N LEU A 128 9.51 9.07 8.39
CA LEU A 128 9.35 7.62 8.51
C LEU A 128 10.60 6.86 8.05
N GLY A 129 11.68 7.57 7.75
CA GLY A 129 12.93 6.97 7.36
C GLY A 129 12.84 6.33 5.96
N PRO A 130 13.73 5.37 5.65
CA PRO A 130 13.94 4.93 4.28
C PRO A 130 12.89 3.89 3.83
N ILE A 131 11.60 4.24 3.88
CA ILE A 131 10.46 3.39 3.46
C ILE A 131 10.24 3.43 1.94
N TYR A 132 9.04 3.08 1.45
CA TYR A 132 8.78 2.84 0.03
C TYR A 132 9.23 3.96 -0.90
N GLY A 133 8.83 5.22 -0.65
CA GLY A 133 9.20 6.35 -1.51
C GLY A 133 10.71 6.51 -1.65
N TYR A 134 11.40 6.53 -0.50
CA TYR A 134 12.86 6.58 -0.47
C TYR A 134 13.51 5.42 -1.23
N GLN A 135 13.05 4.18 -1.02
CA GLN A 135 13.63 3.04 -1.74
C GLN A 135 13.34 3.10 -3.24
N TRP A 136 12.16 3.55 -3.65
CA TRP A 136 11.76 3.60 -5.06
C TRP A 136 12.47 4.69 -5.87
N ARG A 137 12.75 5.85 -5.24
CA ARG A 137 13.24 7.05 -5.93
C ARG A 137 14.67 7.46 -5.54
N SER A 138 15.16 6.96 -4.41
CA SER A 138 16.39 7.41 -3.76
C SER A 138 17.19 6.25 -3.16
N TRP A 139 17.23 5.09 -3.81
CA TRP A 139 17.95 3.93 -3.28
C TRP A 139 19.45 4.22 -3.12
N PRO A 140 20.03 4.10 -1.90
CA PRO A 140 21.40 4.50 -1.65
C PRO A 140 22.41 3.51 -2.23
N THR A 141 23.53 4.02 -2.74
CA THR A 141 24.65 3.21 -3.25
C THR A 141 25.92 3.42 -2.43
N PRO A 142 26.87 2.45 -2.44
CA PRO A 142 28.10 2.57 -1.64
C PRO A 142 28.98 3.78 -1.98
N ASP A 143 28.85 4.36 -3.18
CA ASP A 143 29.61 5.53 -3.62
C ASP A 143 28.91 6.87 -3.32
N GLY A 144 27.79 6.84 -2.60
CA GLY A 144 27.03 8.03 -2.19
C GLY A 144 26.03 8.54 -3.24
N ARG A 145 25.91 7.90 -4.41
CA ARG A 145 24.82 8.19 -5.36
C ARG A 145 23.50 7.55 -4.90
N HIS A 146 22.42 7.98 -5.54
CA HIS A 146 21.10 7.37 -5.40
C HIS A 146 20.62 6.81 -6.75
N ILE A 147 19.88 5.70 -6.70
CA ILE A 147 19.22 5.07 -7.85
C ILE A 147 17.71 5.39 -7.78
N ASP A 148 17.18 5.94 -8.87
CA ASP A 148 15.76 6.17 -9.08
C ASP A 148 15.15 5.00 -9.89
N GLN A 149 14.73 3.96 -9.17
CA GLN A 149 14.22 2.73 -9.77
C GLN A 149 12.95 2.95 -10.59
N ILE A 150 12.09 3.91 -10.21
CA ILE A 150 10.84 4.20 -10.93
C ILE A 150 11.13 4.87 -12.28
N THR A 151 12.01 5.88 -12.29
CA THR A 151 12.41 6.52 -13.55
C THR A 151 13.10 5.50 -14.47
N GLU A 152 14.04 4.73 -13.94
CA GLU A 152 14.77 3.73 -14.71
C GLU A 152 13.86 2.65 -15.30
N VAL A 153 12.90 2.12 -14.54
CA VAL A 153 12.01 1.06 -15.04
C VAL A 153 11.04 1.58 -16.11
N ILE A 154 10.53 2.81 -15.97
CA ILE A 154 9.66 3.44 -16.98
C ILE A 154 10.44 3.69 -18.26
N GLU A 155 11.67 4.18 -18.18
CA GLU A 155 12.53 4.34 -19.34
C GLU A 155 12.84 3.00 -20.01
N GLN A 156 13.09 1.95 -19.23
CA GLN A 156 13.33 0.60 -19.75
C GLN A 156 12.09 0.03 -20.43
N ILE A 157 10.88 0.25 -19.89
CA ILE A 157 9.62 -0.14 -20.56
C ILE A 157 9.52 0.50 -21.94
N LYS A 158 9.83 1.81 -22.04
CA LYS A 158 9.78 2.56 -23.32
C LYS A 158 10.84 2.09 -24.32
N LYS A 159 12.05 1.78 -23.86
CA LYS A 159 13.21 1.46 -24.73
C LYS A 159 13.35 -0.03 -25.04
N SER A 160 12.96 -0.91 -24.13
CA SER A 160 13.20 -2.35 -24.19
C SER A 160 12.09 -3.12 -23.46
N PRO A 161 10.84 -3.08 -23.97
CA PRO A 161 9.66 -3.65 -23.30
C PRO A 161 9.75 -5.17 -23.04
N ASP A 162 10.52 -5.90 -23.85
CA ASP A 162 10.72 -7.36 -23.68
C ASP A 162 11.70 -7.72 -22.55
N SER A 163 12.25 -6.71 -21.84
CA SER A 163 13.18 -6.92 -20.74
C SER A 163 12.53 -7.75 -19.62
N ARG A 164 13.24 -8.81 -19.21
CA ARG A 164 12.86 -9.64 -18.05
C ARG A 164 13.38 -9.08 -16.72
N ARG A 165 13.85 -7.82 -16.73
CA ARG A 165 14.54 -7.15 -15.61
C ARG A 165 13.83 -5.87 -15.14
N LEU A 166 12.57 -5.68 -15.55
CA LEU A 166 11.76 -4.52 -15.18
C LEU A 166 11.29 -4.62 -13.72
N ILE A 167 12.21 -4.46 -12.76
CA ILE A 167 11.99 -4.73 -11.34
C ILE A 167 12.24 -3.46 -10.52
N VAL A 168 11.40 -3.26 -9.51
CA VAL A 168 11.61 -2.27 -8.45
C VAL A 168 11.56 -2.97 -7.10
N SER A 169 12.54 -2.72 -6.25
CA SER A 169 12.65 -3.30 -4.90
C SER A 169 12.51 -2.25 -3.82
N ALA A 170 11.75 -2.55 -2.77
CA ALA A 170 11.78 -1.82 -1.51
C ALA A 170 12.58 -2.56 -0.43
N TRP A 171 13.05 -3.79 -0.71
CA TRP A 171 13.73 -4.63 0.27
C TRP A 171 15.24 -4.33 0.33
N ASN A 172 15.61 -3.25 1.01
CA ASN A 172 17.01 -2.92 1.27
C ASN A 172 17.46 -3.55 2.61
N VAL A 173 18.32 -4.57 2.53
CA VAL A 173 18.82 -5.31 3.69
C VAL A 173 19.58 -4.41 4.67
N ALA A 174 20.27 -3.38 4.19
CA ALA A 174 21.02 -2.45 5.03
C ALA A 174 20.11 -1.56 5.89
N ASP A 175 18.89 -1.27 5.40
CA ASP A 175 17.97 -0.32 6.01
C ASP A 175 16.88 -0.97 6.87
N ILE A 176 16.76 -2.31 6.89
CA ILE A 176 15.69 -3.04 7.61
C ILE A 176 15.59 -2.61 9.08
N ALA A 177 16.74 -2.48 9.76
CA ALA A 177 16.79 -2.09 11.16
C ALA A 177 16.31 -0.64 11.38
N GLU A 178 16.56 0.25 10.43
CA GLU A 178 16.10 1.64 10.47
C GLU A 178 14.60 1.73 10.17
N MET A 179 14.13 1.06 9.12
CA MET A 179 12.71 0.98 8.76
C MET A 179 11.86 0.42 9.91
N ALA A 180 12.40 -0.53 10.68
CA ALA A 180 11.72 -1.10 11.84
C ALA A 180 11.49 -0.06 12.96
N LYS A 181 12.33 0.98 13.07
CA LYS A 181 12.12 2.08 14.04
C LYS A 181 10.92 2.94 13.66
N ALA A 182 10.72 3.14 12.36
CA ALA A 182 9.59 3.88 11.80
C ALA A 182 8.33 3.02 11.60
N GLY A 183 8.31 1.80 12.13
CA GLY A 183 7.12 0.97 12.17
C GLY A 183 7.39 -0.45 11.73
N LEU A 184 7.61 -0.69 10.44
CA LEU A 184 7.85 -2.02 9.89
C LEU A 184 8.69 -1.95 8.61
N PRO A 185 9.57 -2.94 8.38
CA PRO A 185 10.17 -3.17 7.06
C PRO A 185 9.06 -3.33 5.99
N PRO A 186 9.31 -2.96 4.72
CA PRO A 186 8.34 -3.05 3.63
C PRO A 186 7.62 -4.39 3.56
N CYS A 187 6.28 -4.37 3.59
CA CYS A 187 5.44 -5.54 3.35
C CYS A 187 5.46 -5.92 1.85
N HIS A 188 5.43 -4.91 0.97
CA HIS A 188 5.66 -5.06 -0.46
C HIS A 188 7.16 -5.07 -0.74
N ALA A 189 7.74 -6.25 -0.94
CA ALA A 189 9.21 -6.36 -0.99
C ALA A 189 9.75 -5.92 -2.34
N PHE A 190 9.14 -6.36 -3.44
CA PHE A 190 9.47 -5.95 -4.80
C PHE A 190 8.32 -6.25 -5.76
N PHE A 191 8.34 -5.60 -6.92
CA PHE A 191 7.41 -5.86 -8.01
C PHE A 191 8.12 -5.85 -9.36
N GLN A 192 7.52 -6.54 -10.33
CA GLN A 192 8.06 -6.71 -11.67
C GLN A 192 7.00 -6.35 -12.71
N PHE A 193 7.36 -5.51 -13.68
CA PHE A 193 6.55 -5.26 -14.87
C PHE A 193 6.83 -6.29 -15.97
N TYR A 194 5.85 -6.45 -16.85
CA TYR A 194 5.91 -7.30 -18.02
C TYR A 194 5.11 -6.65 -19.15
N VAL A 195 5.68 -6.62 -20.36
CA VAL A 195 4.98 -6.14 -21.55
C VAL A 195 4.85 -7.29 -22.54
N ALA A 196 3.64 -7.50 -23.06
CA ALA A 196 3.37 -8.40 -24.16
C ALA A 196 2.13 -7.92 -24.93
N ASP A 197 2.14 -8.06 -26.25
CA ASP A 197 1.02 -7.69 -27.12
C ASP A 197 0.49 -6.27 -26.86
N GLY A 198 1.39 -5.31 -26.60
CA GLY A 198 1.05 -3.92 -26.30
C GLY A 198 0.45 -3.68 -24.92
N LYS A 199 0.40 -4.69 -24.03
CA LYS A 199 -0.21 -4.62 -22.70
C LYS A 199 0.82 -4.66 -21.58
N LEU A 200 0.69 -3.75 -20.63
CA LEU A 200 1.49 -3.70 -19.42
C LEU A 200 0.82 -4.49 -18.28
N SER A 201 1.55 -5.45 -17.74
CA SER A 201 1.19 -6.19 -16.53
C SER A 201 2.20 -5.91 -15.40
N CYS A 202 1.81 -6.19 -14.16
CA CYS A 202 2.69 -6.11 -13.00
C CYS A 202 2.45 -7.27 -12.05
N GLN A 203 3.52 -7.85 -11.52
CA GLN A 203 3.49 -8.81 -10.44
C GLN A 203 4.11 -8.23 -9.17
N LEU A 204 3.37 -8.24 -8.06
CA LEU A 204 3.85 -7.89 -6.73
C LEU A 204 4.23 -9.14 -5.93
N TYR A 205 5.38 -9.13 -5.26
CA TYR A 205 5.66 -10.02 -4.14
C TYR A 205 5.51 -9.27 -2.80
N GLN A 206 4.49 -9.65 -2.03
CA GLN A 206 4.18 -9.12 -0.71
C GLN A 206 4.53 -10.16 0.36
N ARG A 207 5.61 -9.94 1.11
CA ARG A 207 6.13 -10.92 2.09
C ARG A 207 5.16 -11.21 3.24
N SER A 208 4.27 -10.28 3.55
CA SER A 208 3.38 -10.30 4.71
C SER A 208 2.15 -9.44 4.41
N VAL A 209 0.96 -9.94 4.71
CA VAL A 209 -0.28 -9.19 4.46
C VAL A 209 -1.35 -9.44 5.51
N ASP A 210 -1.87 -8.36 6.09
CA ASP A 210 -3.19 -8.37 6.73
C ASP A 210 -4.24 -8.49 5.62
N SER A 211 -4.86 -9.67 5.57
CA SER A 211 -5.78 -10.04 4.50
C SER A 211 -7.09 -9.26 4.55
N LEU A 212 -7.55 -8.85 5.73
CA LEU A 212 -8.79 -8.10 5.84
C LEU A 212 -8.54 -6.61 5.60
N LEU A 213 -7.68 -5.97 6.40
CA LEU A 213 -7.52 -4.51 6.35
C LEU A 213 -6.60 -4.07 5.22
N GLY A 214 -5.42 -4.69 5.10
CA GLY A 214 -4.36 -4.24 4.20
C GLY A 214 -4.59 -4.62 2.74
N LEU A 215 -4.86 -5.89 2.46
CA LEU A 215 -4.85 -6.42 1.09
C LEU A 215 -5.78 -5.70 0.11
N PRO A 216 -7.04 -5.33 0.46
CA PRO A 216 -7.88 -4.56 -0.45
C PRO A 216 -7.27 -3.21 -0.87
N PHE A 217 -6.54 -2.57 0.04
CA PHE A 217 -5.81 -1.33 -0.22
C PHE A 217 -4.61 -1.59 -1.13
N ASN A 218 -3.86 -2.66 -0.86
CA ASN A 218 -2.66 -3.01 -1.64
C ASN A 218 -3.00 -3.41 -3.08
N ILE A 219 -4.06 -4.18 -3.31
CA ILE A 219 -4.52 -4.55 -4.66
C ILE A 219 -4.85 -3.29 -5.48
N ALA A 220 -5.62 -2.37 -4.88
CA ALA A 220 -6.01 -1.14 -5.55
C ALA A 220 -4.82 -0.21 -5.81
N SER A 221 -3.88 -0.09 -4.86
CA SER A 221 -2.67 0.73 -5.01
C SER A 221 -1.81 0.25 -6.18
N TYR A 222 -1.52 -1.05 -6.27
CA TYR A 222 -0.71 -1.58 -7.36
C TYR A 222 -1.46 -1.61 -8.70
N ALA A 223 -2.77 -1.87 -8.72
CA ALA A 223 -3.56 -1.74 -9.94
C ALA A 223 -3.55 -0.30 -10.48
N LEU A 224 -3.62 0.69 -9.59
CA LEU A 224 -3.48 2.10 -9.95
C LEU A 224 -2.08 2.41 -10.48
N LEU A 225 -1.03 1.87 -9.85
CA LEU A 225 0.35 1.99 -10.34
C LEU A 225 0.50 1.43 -11.77
N VAL A 226 -0.07 0.25 -12.06
CA VAL A 226 -0.06 -0.29 -13.43
C VAL A 226 -0.75 0.67 -14.38
N GLN A 227 -1.90 1.21 -14.00
CA GLN A 227 -2.66 2.13 -14.82
C GLN A 227 -1.88 3.44 -15.10
N MET A 228 -1.20 3.99 -14.10
CA MET A 228 -0.37 5.19 -14.24
C MET A 228 0.85 4.93 -15.12
N VAL A 229 1.53 3.79 -14.96
CA VAL A 229 2.70 3.44 -15.77
C VAL A 229 2.27 3.20 -17.22
N ALA A 230 1.22 2.40 -17.44
CA ALA A 230 0.67 2.12 -18.76
C ALA A 230 0.32 3.41 -19.50
N HIS A 231 -0.32 4.36 -18.80
CA HIS A 231 -0.65 5.69 -19.31
C HIS A 231 0.59 6.46 -19.80
N VAL A 232 1.65 6.57 -19.01
CA VAL A 232 2.85 7.35 -19.38
C VAL A 232 3.77 6.62 -20.36
N THR A 233 3.49 5.35 -20.64
CA THR A 233 4.21 4.51 -21.62
C THR A 233 3.39 4.22 -22.88
N ASP A 234 2.16 4.73 -22.99
CA ASP A 234 1.23 4.49 -24.10
C ASP A 234 0.96 2.98 -24.35
N LEU A 235 0.76 2.23 -23.26
CA LEU A 235 0.45 0.80 -23.29
C LEU A 235 -0.99 0.55 -22.82
N GLU A 236 -1.58 -0.54 -23.30
CA GLU A 236 -2.86 -1.04 -22.79
C GLU A 236 -2.68 -1.72 -21.42
N LEU A 237 -3.79 -1.88 -20.69
CA LEU A 237 -3.79 -2.60 -19.42
C LEU A 237 -3.79 -4.12 -19.64
N GLY A 238 -2.82 -4.80 -19.00
CA GLY A 238 -2.78 -6.24 -18.85
C GLY A 238 -3.28 -6.68 -17.47
N ASP A 239 -2.52 -7.54 -16.81
CA ASP A 239 -2.87 -8.10 -15.51
C ASP A 239 -2.12 -7.45 -14.35
N PHE A 240 -2.81 -7.31 -13.22
CA PHE A 240 -2.14 -7.26 -11.92
C PHE A 240 -2.10 -8.65 -11.30
N VAL A 241 -0.90 -9.15 -11.01
CA VAL A 241 -0.65 -10.42 -10.33
C VAL A 241 -0.16 -10.12 -8.92
N TRP A 242 -0.87 -10.62 -7.93
CA TRP A 242 -0.49 -10.50 -6.53
C TRP A 242 0.05 -11.83 -6.02
N THR A 243 1.25 -11.84 -5.43
CA THR A 243 1.86 -13.00 -4.79
C THR A 243 2.15 -12.70 -3.32
N GLY A 244 1.58 -13.48 -2.41
CA GLY A 244 1.75 -13.34 -0.97
C GLY A 244 2.70 -14.38 -0.36
N GLY A 245 3.52 -13.95 0.59
CA GLY A 245 4.29 -14.79 1.51
C GLY A 245 3.43 -15.24 2.68
N ASP A 246 3.61 -14.65 3.87
CA ASP A 246 2.71 -14.87 5.01
C ASP A 246 1.38 -14.13 4.82
N CYS A 247 0.35 -14.90 4.51
CA CYS A 247 -1.00 -14.45 4.20
C CYS A 247 -1.91 -14.72 5.39
N HIS A 248 -2.29 -13.69 6.16
CA HIS A 248 -2.95 -13.90 7.44
C HIS A 248 -4.22 -13.10 7.67
N ILE A 249 -5.11 -13.67 8.47
CA ILE A 249 -6.27 -13.02 9.08
C ILE A 249 -6.00 -12.99 10.59
N TYR A 250 -6.04 -11.80 11.20
CA TYR A 250 -5.94 -11.70 12.66
C TYR A 250 -7.13 -12.38 13.34
N LEU A 251 -6.89 -12.99 14.51
CA LEU A 251 -7.94 -13.74 15.21
C LEU A 251 -9.12 -12.84 15.63
N ASN A 252 -8.87 -11.56 15.92
CA ASN A 252 -9.89 -10.56 16.24
C ASN A 252 -10.63 -9.99 14.99
N HIS A 253 -10.31 -10.49 13.79
CA HIS A 253 -10.94 -10.09 12.52
C HIS A 253 -11.85 -11.17 11.91
N LEU A 254 -11.98 -12.34 12.55
CA LEU A 254 -12.68 -13.48 11.96
C LEU A 254 -14.17 -13.20 11.71
N GLU A 255 -14.86 -12.52 12.61
CA GLU A 255 -16.28 -12.16 12.43
C GLU A 255 -16.47 -11.16 11.27
N GLN A 256 -15.54 -10.21 11.13
CA GLN A 256 -15.54 -9.24 10.04
C GLN A 256 -15.28 -9.90 8.70
N VAL A 257 -14.40 -10.90 8.65
CA VAL A 257 -14.18 -11.74 7.47
C VAL A 257 -15.44 -12.53 7.13
N ASP A 258 -16.06 -13.18 8.12
CA ASP A 258 -17.27 -13.98 7.92
C ASP A 258 -18.43 -13.09 7.39
N LEU A 259 -18.57 -11.87 7.92
CA LEU A 259 -19.51 -10.85 7.40
C LEU A 259 -19.17 -10.40 5.98
N GLN A 260 -17.89 -10.20 5.65
CA GLN A 260 -17.50 -9.81 4.29
C GLN A 260 -17.79 -10.95 3.30
N LEU A 261 -17.57 -12.19 3.70
CA LEU A 261 -17.79 -13.41 2.90
C LEU A 261 -19.28 -13.73 2.71
N SER A 262 -20.16 -13.25 3.59
CA SER A 262 -21.61 -13.39 3.44
C SER A 262 -22.24 -12.40 2.44
N ARG A 263 -21.46 -11.43 1.95
CA ARG A 263 -21.92 -10.41 1.00
C ARG A 263 -21.58 -10.82 -0.43
N GLU A 264 -22.56 -10.74 -1.31
CA GLU A 264 -22.35 -10.94 -2.74
C GLU A 264 -21.52 -9.79 -3.34
N PRO A 265 -20.42 -10.10 -4.06
CA PRO A 265 -19.66 -9.10 -4.81
C PRO A 265 -20.53 -8.42 -5.89
N ARG A 266 -20.44 -7.10 -5.96
CA ARG A 266 -21.03 -6.28 -7.02
C ARG A 266 -20.03 -6.01 -8.14
N ALA A 267 -20.50 -5.43 -9.25
CA ALA A 267 -19.68 -5.06 -10.41
C ALA A 267 -18.45 -4.23 -10.01
N LEU A 268 -17.33 -4.46 -10.70
CA LEU A 268 -16.11 -3.68 -10.46
C LEU A 268 -16.33 -2.24 -10.93
N PRO A 269 -15.83 -1.24 -10.19
CA PRO A 269 -15.83 0.13 -10.67
C PRO A 269 -14.82 0.30 -11.81
N LYS A 270 -14.89 1.46 -12.46
CA LYS A 270 -13.90 1.89 -13.45
C LYS A 270 -13.10 3.05 -12.88
N MET A 271 -11.78 2.92 -12.88
CA MET A 271 -10.87 4.03 -12.62
C MET A 271 -10.48 4.66 -13.97
N THR A 272 -10.68 5.97 -14.11
CA THR A 272 -10.34 6.73 -15.31
C THR A 272 -9.29 7.79 -14.97
N ILE A 273 -8.27 7.91 -15.82
CA ILE A 273 -7.34 9.03 -15.80
C ILE A 273 -7.90 10.10 -16.73
N LYS A 274 -8.31 11.25 -16.16
CA LYS A 274 -9.07 12.30 -16.88
C LYS A 274 -8.22 13.14 -17.83
N ARG A 275 -6.91 13.21 -17.58
CA ARG A 275 -5.97 14.10 -18.28
C ARG A 275 -4.81 13.31 -18.84
N LYS A 276 -4.31 13.71 -20.02
CA LYS A 276 -3.02 13.22 -20.50
C LYS A 276 -1.89 13.82 -19.66
N VAL A 277 -1.25 12.97 -18.87
CA VAL A 277 -0.04 13.25 -18.10
C VAL A 277 1.16 12.59 -18.77
N GLU A 278 2.27 13.33 -18.92
CA GLU A 278 3.48 12.85 -19.62
C GLU A 278 4.48 12.16 -18.67
N SER A 279 4.56 12.64 -17.43
CA SER A 279 5.43 12.09 -16.38
C SER A 279 4.58 11.47 -15.26
N ILE A 280 5.00 10.31 -14.75
CA ILE A 280 4.31 9.67 -13.63
C ILE A 280 4.34 10.52 -12.35
N PHE A 281 5.26 11.49 -12.27
CA PHE A 281 5.43 12.37 -11.12
C PHE A 281 4.51 13.60 -11.16
N ASP A 282 3.87 13.87 -12.30
CA ASP A 282 3.00 15.04 -12.52
C ASP A 282 1.51 14.73 -12.26
N PHE A 283 1.20 13.52 -11.80
CA PHE A 283 -0.15 13.15 -11.40
C PHE A 283 -0.56 13.86 -10.11
N THR A 284 -1.80 14.34 -10.08
CA THR A 284 -2.48 14.84 -8.88
C THR A 284 -3.70 13.98 -8.59
N ILE A 285 -4.29 14.13 -7.39
CA ILE A 285 -5.53 13.39 -7.07
C ILE A 285 -6.67 13.73 -8.03
N ASP A 286 -6.69 14.96 -8.54
CA ASP A 286 -7.73 15.44 -9.46
C ASP A 286 -7.62 14.82 -10.85
N ASP A 287 -6.56 14.08 -11.16
CA ASP A 287 -6.43 13.35 -12.43
C ASP A 287 -7.23 12.04 -12.43
N PHE A 288 -7.70 11.56 -11.27
CA PHE A 288 -8.39 10.28 -11.13
C PHE A 288 -9.89 10.43 -10.90
N GLU A 289 -10.66 9.57 -11.54
CA GLU A 289 -12.11 9.47 -11.35
C GLU A 289 -12.52 8.00 -11.21
N LEU A 290 -13.28 7.70 -10.15
CA LEU A 290 -13.80 6.36 -9.88
C LEU A 290 -15.30 6.32 -10.16
N GLU A 291 -15.68 5.67 -11.25
CA GLU A 291 -17.06 5.56 -11.71
C GLU A 291 -17.66 4.20 -11.33
N GLY A 292 -18.97 4.18 -11.02
CA GLY A 292 -19.70 2.93 -10.79
C GLY A 292 -19.33 2.19 -9.49
N TYR A 293 -18.65 2.84 -8.55
CA TYR A 293 -18.31 2.22 -7.27
C TYR A 293 -19.50 2.22 -6.30
N ASP A 294 -20.22 1.10 -6.27
CA ASP A 294 -21.34 0.83 -5.38
C ASP A 294 -20.99 -0.27 -4.35
N PRO A 295 -20.16 0.01 -3.34
CA PRO A 295 -19.78 -0.99 -2.35
C PRO A 295 -20.87 -1.20 -1.29
N HIS A 296 -20.88 -2.38 -0.70
CA HIS A 296 -21.53 -2.61 0.60
C HIS A 296 -20.92 -1.70 1.69
N PRO A 297 -21.64 -1.45 2.81
CA PRO A 297 -21.15 -0.61 3.90
C PRO A 297 -19.76 -1.01 4.41
N ALA A 298 -19.02 -0.05 4.98
CA ALA A 298 -17.72 -0.32 5.59
C ALA A 298 -17.82 -1.39 6.69
N ILE A 299 -16.75 -2.15 6.87
CA ILE A 299 -16.59 -3.09 7.98
C ILE A 299 -15.47 -2.54 8.85
N LYS A 300 -15.78 -2.21 10.11
CA LYS A 300 -14.80 -1.73 11.08
C LYS A 300 -14.09 -2.94 11.70
N ALA A 301 -12.76 -2.89 11.77
CA ALA A 301 -11.95 -3.84 12.51
C ALA A 301 -10.83 -3.09 13.23
N PRO A 302 -10.44 -3.51 14.44
CA PRO A 302 -9.32 -2.91 15.17
C PRO A 302 -8.01 -3.16 14.43
N ILE A 303 -7.10 -2.18 14.39
CA ILE A 303 -5.76 -2.41 13.83
C ILE A 303 -4.96 -3.25 14.83
N ALA A 304 -4.30 -4.30 14.36
CA ALA A 304 -3.37 -5.07 15.19
C ALA A 304 -1.99 -4.40 15.17
N VAL A 305 -1.61 -3.79 16.30
CA VAL A 305 -0.37 -3.02 16.48
C VAL A 305 0.65 -3.75 17.34
#